data_AF-A0A3D1KF31-F1
#
_entry.id   AF-A0A3D1KF31-F1
#
_cell.length_a   1.000
_cell.length_b   1.000
_cell.length_c   1.000
_cell.angle_alpha   90.00
_cell.angle_beta   90.00
_cell.angle_gamma   90.00
#
_symmetry.space_group_name_H-M   'P 1'
#
loop_
_entity.id
_entity.type
_entity.pdbx_description
1 polymer ?
#
loop_
_entity_poly.entity_id
_entity_poly.type
_entity_poly.pdbx_seq_one_letter_code
_entity_poly.pdbx_strand_id
1 'polypeptide(L)'
;MNSNEYLNIVESIKQEIRTAQYRATVSVNRELLVLYHSIGEVINEHKTWGNKFVESLAADIKISFPDATGYSVRNLKYMAKFAATYPGNEFVQQPVAQIPWGHKEECTEQIAPCAYQVVALM
;
A
#
# COMPACT_ATOMS: atom_id res chain seq x y z
N MET A 1 33.42 15.69 28.07
CA MET A 1 32.61 14.99 27.04
C MET A 1 33.36 15.13 25.72
N ASN A 2 33.73 14.04 25.07
CA ASN A 2 34.48 14.11 23.83
C ASN A 2 33.50 14.42 22.69
N SER A 3 33.59 15.60 22.07
CA SER A 3 32.61 16.06 21.08
C SER A 3 32.44 15.10 19.90
N ASN A 4 33.50 14.39 19.50
CA ASN A 4 33.45 13.41 18.42
C ASN A 4 32.69 12.14 18.81
N GLU A 5 32.84 11.68 20.06
CA GLU A 5 32.11 10.52 20.58
C GLU A 5 30.61 10.81 20.65
N TYR A 6 30.24 12.00 21.12
CA TYR A 6 28.84 12.44 21.14
C TYR A 6 28.24 12.52 19.72
N LEU A 7 28.95 13.10 18.75
CA LEU A 7 28.48 13.16 17.36
C LEU A 7 28.28 11.77 16.76
N ASN A 8 29.18 10.83 17.02
CA ASN A 8 29.03 9.44 16.56
C ASN A 8 27.81 8.75 17.18
N ILE A 9 27.54 8.97 18.47
CA ILE A 9 26.34 8.45 19.15
C ILE A 9 25.08 9.02 18.50
N VAL A 10 25.05 10.34 18.25
CA VAL A 10 23.90 11.00 17.61
C VAL A 10 23.64 10.43 16.21
N GLU A 11 24.68 10.24 15.40
CA GLU A 11 24.51 9.66 14.06
C GLU A 11 24.06 8.19 14.12
N SER A 12 24.58 7.40 15.06
CA SER A 12 24.13 6.02 15.28
C SER A 12 22.64 5.97 15.63
N ILE A 13 22.19 6.82 16.55
CA ILE A 13 20.77 6.88 16.96
C ILE A 13 19.88 7.31 15.78
N LYS A 14 20.30 8.32 15.00
CA LYS A 14 19.56 8.73 13.81
C LYS A 14 19.43 7.57 12.80
N GLN A 15 20.50 6.81 12.60
CA GLN A 15 20.48 5.67 11.69
C GLN A 15 19.54 4.56 12.19
N GLU A 16 19.54 4.28 13.49
CA GLU A 16 18.59 3.32 14.08
C GLU A 16 17.14 3.77 13.93
N ILE A 17 16.84 5.05 14.19
CA ILE A 17 15.50 5.63 14.00
C ILE A 17 15.04 5.46 12.54
N ARG A 18 15.89 5.84 11.57
CA ARG A 18 15.57 5.70 10.14
C ARG A 18 15.31 4.24 9.76
N THR A 19 16.15 3.33 10.26
CA THR A 19 16.01 1.90 9.96
C THR A 19 14.73 1.32 10.58
N ALA A 20 14.36 1.75 11.79
CA ALA A 20 13.12 1.36 12.44
C ALA A 20 11.89 1.89 11.68
N GLN A 21 11.91 3.17 11.28
CA GLN A 21 10.85 3.80 10.48
C GLN A 21 10.68 3.12 9.11
N TYR A 22 11.79 2.79 8.44
CA TYR A 22 11.76 2.06 7.19
C TYR A 22 11.08 0.70 7.35
N ARG A 23 11.53 -0.10 8.33
CA ARG A 23 10.93 -1.41 8.62
C ARG A 23 9.43 -1.33 8.93
N ALA A 24 9.04 -0.36 9.75
CA ALA A 24 7.63 -0.14 10.09
C ALA A 24 6.81 0.20 8.83
N THR A 25 7.31 1.10 7.98
CA THR A 25 6.61 1.51 6.76
C THR A 25 6.47 0.34 5.78
N VAL A 26 7.53 -0.45 5.58
CA VAL A 26 7.49 -1.64 4.72
C VAL A 26 6.46 -2.66 5.23
N SER A 27 6.44 -2.91 6.54
CA SER A 27 5.46 -3.82 7.14
C SER A 27 4.02 -3.34 6.94
N VAL A 28 3.75 -2.05 7.17
CA VAL A 28 2.42 -1.46 6.96
C VAL A 28 1.99 -1.56 5.50
N ASN A 29 2.91 -1.26 4.57
CA ASN A 29 2.63 -1.31 3.13
C ASN A 29 2.25 -2.70 2.67
N ARG A 30 2.96 -3.71 3.16
CA ARG A 30 2.67 -5.11 2.88
C ARG A 30 1.25 -5.48 3.32
N GLU A 31 0.88 -5.14 4.55
CA GLU A 31 -0.46 -5.44 5.07
C GLU A 31 -1.56 -4.68 4.33
N LEU A 32 -1.32 -3.43 3.93
CA LEU A 32 -2.25 -2.67 3.11
C LEU A 32 -2.48 -3.30 1.74
N LEU A 33 -1.42 -3.77 1.07
CA LEU A 33 -1.54 -4.43 -0.23
C LEU A 33 -2.29 -5.77 -0.11
N VAL A 34 -2.04 -6.54 0.94
CA VAL A 34 -2.79 -7.77 1.23
C VAL A 34 -4.28 -7.47 1.45
N LEU A 35 -4.59 -6.44 2.24
CA LEU A 35 -5.97 -6.01 2.49
C LEU A 35 -6.67 -5.59 1.19
N TYR A 36 -6.03 -4.76 0.38
CA TYR A 36 -6.59 -4.28 -0.88
C TYR A 36 -6.81 -5.40 -1.89
N HIS A 37 -5.90 -6.37 -1.94
CA HIS A 37 -6.08 -7.56 -2.74
C HIS A 37 -7.30 -8.36 -2.28
N SER A 38 -7.40 -8.67 -0.98
CA SER A 38 -8.52 -9.42 -0.41
C SER A 38 -9.88 -8.74 -0.65
N ILE A 39 -9.95 -7.41 -0.50
CA ILE A 39 -11.17 -6.64 -0.84
C ILE A 39 -11.49 -6.81 -2.33
N GLY A 40 -10.48 -6.77 -3.20
CA GLY A 40 -10.63 -7.01 -4.61
C GLY A 40 -11.17 -8.40 -4.95
N GLU A 41 -10.71 -9.43 -4.24
CA GLU A 41 -11.22 -10.81 -4.38
C GLU A 41 -12.71 -10.87 -4.01
N VAL A 42 -13.11 -10.30 -2.87
CA VAL A 42 -14.51 -10.25 -2.43
C VAL A 42 -15.38 -9.52 -3.47
N ILE A 43 -14.89 -8.42 -4.04
CA ILE A 43 -15.62 -7.72 -5.11
C ILE A 43 -15.74 -8.59 -6.35
N ASN A 44 -14.68 -9.33 -6.70
CA ASN A 44 -14.66 -10.18 -7.88
C ASN A 44 -15.60 -11.39 -7.76
N GLU A 45 -15.75 -11.95 -6.56
CA GLU A 45 -16.72 -13.02 -6.26
C GLU A 45 -18.16 -12.56 -6.48
N HIS A 46 -18.46 -11.28 -6.21
CA HIS A 46 -19.79 -10.69 -6.29
C HIS A 46 -20.01 -9.85 -7.56
N LYS A 47 -19.26 -10.10 -8.63
CA LYS A 47 -19.36 -9.36 -9.92
C LYS A 47 -20.78 -9.26 -10.48
N THR A 48 -21.61 -10.29 -10.25
CA THR A 48 -23.00 -10.34 -10.75
C THR A 48 -23.92 -9.32 -10.08
N TRP A 49 -23.54 -8.75 -8.94
CA TRP A 49 -24.34 -7.74 -8.22
C TRP A 49 -24.24 -6.34 -8.84
N GLY A 50 -23.29 -6.14 -9.77
CA GLY A 50 -23.17 -4.92 -10.57
C GLY A 50 -22.63 -3.71 -9.80
N ASN A 51 -22.72 -2.53 -10.42
CA ASN A 51 -22.07 -1.31 -9.91
C ASN A 51 -22.63 -0.81 -8.56
N LYS A 52 -23.93 -1.02 -8.30
CA LYS A 52 -24.56 -0.57 -7.04
C LYS A 52 -23.91 -1.21 -5.81
N PHE A 53 -23.46 -2.46 -5.92
CA PHE A 53 -22.76 -3.13 -4.82
C PHE A 53 -21.48 -2.39 -4.42
N VAL A 54 -20.65 -1.99 -5.39
CA VAL A 54 -19.39 -1.28 -5.13
C VAL A 54 -19.65 0.13 -4.57
N GLU A 55 -20.72 0.79 -5.03
CA GLU A 55 -21.15 2.09 -4.49
C GLU A 55 -21.60 2.00 -3.03
N SER A 56 -22.47 1.04 -2.71
CA SER A 56 -22.90 0.78 -1.33
C SER A 56 -21.73 0.39 -0.44
N LEU A 57 -20.85 -0.51 -0.91
CA LEU A 57 -19.67 -0.93 -0.15
C LEU A 57 -18.76 0.25 0.21
N ALA A 58 -18.49 1.15 -0.75
CA ALA A 58 -17.70 2.36 -0.48
C ALA A 58 -18.36 3.27 0.56
N ALA A 59 -19.68 3.45 0.47
CA ALA A 59 -20.44 4.28 1.42
C ALA A 59 -20.41 3.68 2.83
N ASP A 60 -20.64 2.36 2.96
CA ASP A 60 -20.69 1.66 4.24
C ASP A 60 -19.31 1.64 4.92
N ILE A 61 -18.24 1.45 4.15
CA ILE A 61 -16.86 1.57 4.65
C ILE A 61 -16.61 2.99 5.14
N LYS A 62 -17.04 4.03 4.41
CA LYS A 62 -16.82 5.42 4.81
C LYS A 62 -17.58 5.80 6.08
N ILE A 63 -18.77 5.25 6.28
CA ILE A 63 -19.55 5.42 7.51
C ILE A 63 -18.84 4.77 8.70
N SER A 64 -18.32 3.55 8.51
CA SER A 64 -17.64 2.80 9.56
C SER A 64 -16.25 3.35 9.89
N PHE A 65 -15.58 3.93 8.89
CA PHE A 65 -14.22 4.45 8.96
C PHE A 65 -14.13 5.86 8.34
N PRO A 66 -14.66 6.90 9.02
CA PRO A 66 -14.76 8.24 8.46
C PRO A 66 -13.40 8.88 8.18
N ASP A 67 -12.36 8.55 8.94
CA ASP A 67 -11.00 9.08 8.74
C ASP A 67 -10.18 8.26 7.74
N ALA A 68 -10.66 7.07 7.36
CA ALA A 68 -9.97 6.25 6.39
C ALA A 68 -10.04 6.86 4.98
N THR A 69 -8.90 6.80 4.29
CA THR A 69 -8.73 7.18 2.89
C THR A 69 -8.47 5.93 2.07
N GLY A 70 -8.56 6.04 0.73
CA GLY A 70 -8.27 4.90 -0.15
C GLY A 70 -9.46 4.00 -0.49
N TYR A 71 -10.65 4.22 0.08
CA TYR A 71 -11.85 3.39 -0.13
C TYR A 71 -12.94 4.07 -0.98
N SER A 72 -12.54 4.90 -1.94
CA SER A 72 -13.50 5.46 -2.90
C SER A 72 -14.02 4.35 -3.85
N VAL A 73 -15.20 4.55 -4.45
CA VAL A 73 -15.74 3.63 -5.48
C VAL A 73 -14.72 3.34 -6.59
N ARG A 74 -13.96 4.39 -6.99
CA ARG A 74 -12.89 4.26 -7.98
C ARG A 74 -11.79 3.31 -7.48
N ASN A 75 -11.34 3.50 -6.24
CA ASN A 75 -10.28 2.69 -5.66
C ASN A 75 -10.71 1.25 -5.47
N LEU A 76 -11.95 1.00 -5.03
CA LEU A 76 -12.50 -0.36 -4.94
C LEU A 76 -12.51 -1.07 -6.30
N LYS A 77 -12.78 -0.35 -7.40
CA LYS A 77 -12.65 -0.92 -8.76
C LYS A 77 -11.20 -1.24 -9.11
N TYR A 78 -10.24 -0.43 -8.66
CA TYR A 78 -8.82 -0.75 -8.81
C TYR A 78 -8.40 -1.95 -7.97
N MET A 79 -8.91 -2.10 -6.74
CA MET A 79 -8.71 -3.30 -5.91
C MET A 79 -9.26 -4.55 -6.62
N ALA A 80 -10.46 -4.48 -7.20
CA ALA A 80 -11.01 -5.59 -7.98
C ALA A 80 -10.13 -5.94 -9.19
N LYS A 81 -9.66 -4.93 -9.94
CA LYS A 81 -8.73 -5.14 -11.05
C LYS A 81 -7.41 -5.74 -10.58
N PHE A 82 -6.88 -5.27 -9.45
CA PHE A 82 -5.65 -5.76 -8.84
C PHE A 82 -5.73 -7.24 -8.52
N ALA A 83 -6.75 -7.65 -7.77
CA ALA A 83 -6.98 -9.04 -7.41
C ALA A 83 -7.19 -9.94 -8.63
N ALA A 84 -7.87 -9.44 -9.66
CA ALA A 84 -8.05 -10.18 -10.90
C ALA A 84 -6.75 -10.33 -11.72
N THR A 85 -5.82 -9.39 -11.60
CA THR A 85 -4.55 -9.38 -12.35
C THR A 85 -3.51 -10.29 -11.69
N TYR A 86 -3.49 -10.34 -10.37
CA TYR A 86 -2.53 -11.11 -9.59
C TYR A 86 -3.27 -12.12 -8.71
N PRO A 87 -3.70 -13.27 -9.24
CA PRO A 87 -4.36 -14.28 -8.42
C PRO A 87 -3.39 -14.85 -7.36
N GLY A 88 -3.82 -14.92 -6.11
CA GLY A 88 -3.00 -15.33 -4.98
C GLY A 88 -2.04 -14.26 -4.45
N ASN A 89 -1.29 -14.58 -3.39
CA ASN A 89 -0.51 -13.60 -2.63
C ASN A 89 0.92 -13.37 -3.16
N GLU A 90 1.25 -13.78 -4.38
CA GLU A 90 2.62 -13.68 -4.92
C GLU A 90 3.12 -12.22 -5.09
N PHE A 91 2.19 -11.26 -5.21
CA PHE A 91 2.52 -9.84 -5.33
C PHE A 91 3.25 -9.27 -4.09
N VAL A 92 3.11 -9.87 -2.90
CA VAL A 92 3.77 -9.38 -1.68
C VAL A 92 5.29 -9.60 -1.68
N GLN A 93 5.79 -10.48 -2.55
CA GLN A 93 7.22 -10.74 -2.72
C GLN A 93 7.89 -9.72 -3.65
N GLN A 94 7.12 -8.92 -4.38
CA GLN A 94 7.68 -7.97 -5.34
C GLN A 94 8.38 -6.80 -4.61
N PRO A 95 9.55 -6.35 -5.10
CA PRO A 95 10.29 -5.24 -4.49
C PRO A 95 9.45 -3.98 -4.30
N VAL A 96 8.51 -3.70 -5.21
CA VAL A 96 7.60 -2.55 -5.14
C VAL A 96 6.71 -2.57 -3.88
N ALA A 97 6.32 -3.75 -3.38
CA ALA A 97 5.54 -3.88 -2.16
C ALA A 97 6.35 -3.52 -0.89
N GLN A 98 7.68 -3.47 -1.02
CA GLN A 98 8.63 -3.19 0.05
C GLN A 98 9.19 -1.77 -0.01
N ILE A 99 8.66 -0.89 -0.88
CA ILE A 99 9.09 0.50 -0.99
C ILE A 99 8.21 1.40 -0.11
N PRO A 100 8.77 2.23 0.77
CA PRO A 100 8.04 3.26 1.50
C PRO A 100 7.39 4.28 0.56
N TRP A 101 6.09 4.54 0.73
CA TRP A 101 5.31 5.43 -0.13
C TRP A 101 5.80 6.90 -0.15
N GLY A 102 6.63 7.32 0.81
CA GLY A 102 7.24 8.65 0.83
C GLY A 102 8.30 8.87 -0.24
N HIS A 103 8.78 7.81 -0.90
CA HIS A 103 9.80 7.85 -1.96
C HIS A 103 9.20 7.72 -3.36
N LYS A 104 8.00 8.29 -3.60
CA LYS A 104 7.25 8.16 -4.87
C LYS A 104 7.96 8.75 -6.10
N GLU A 105 8.89 9.68 -5.93
CA GLU A 105 9.48 10.44 -7.04
C GLU A 105 10.68 9.76 -7.70
N GLU A 106 11.34 8.81 -7.04
CA GLU A 106 12.61 8.22 -7.54
C GLU A 106 12.43 6.91 -8.31
N CYS A 107 11.23 6.32 -8.31
CA CYS A 107 10.95 5.02 -8.94
C CYS A 107 10.31 5.14 -10.34
N THR A 108 10.54 6.24 -11.05
CA THR A 108 9.83 6.54 -12.30
C THR A 108 10.47 5.99 -13.57
N GLU A 109 11.65 5.34 -13.54
CA GLU A 109 12.34 5.09 -14.82
C GLU A 109 12.90 3.69 -15.13
N GLN A 110 12.84 2.69 -14.26
CA GLN A 110 13.42 1.38 -14.67
C GLN A 110 12.84 0.10 -14.06
N ILE A 111 11.87 0.14 -13.15
CA ILE A 111 11.38 -1.06 -12.45
C ILE A 111 9.89 -1.25 -12.72
N ALA A 112 9.59 -2.09 -13.73
CA ALA A 112 8.31 -2.70 -14.04
C ALA A 112 7.10 -1.76 -14.29
N PRO A 113 6.74 -1.49 -15.56
CA PRO A 113 5.57 -0.67 -15.94
C PRO A 113 4.20 -1.24 -15.50
N CYS A 114 4.14 -2.47 -14.96
CA CYS A 114 2.89 -3.21 -14.75
C CYS A 114 2.36 -3.16 -13.30
N ALA A 115 3.21 -2.95 -12.29
CA ALA A 115 2.79 -2.90 -10.88
C ALA A 115 2.48 -1.48 -10.39
N TYR A 116 3.14 -0.47 -10.98
CA TYR A 116 2.93 0.94 -10.63
C TYR A 116 1.51 1.45 -10.95
N GLN A 117 0.84 0.86 -11.94
CA GLN A 117 -0.52 1.26 -12.33
C GLN A 117 -1.59 0.87 -11.31
N VAL A 118 -1.36 -0.15 -10.48
CA VAL A 118 -2.30 -0.53 -9.42
C VAL A 118 -2.16 0.40 -8.20
N VAL A 119 -0.95 0.91 -8.02
CA VAL A 119 -0.44 1.59 -6.82
C VAL A 119 -0.53 3.12 -6.96
N ALA A 120 -0.45 3.66 -8.17
CA ALA A 120 -0.56 5.10 -8.46
C ALA A 120 -2.00 5.58 -8.74
N LEU A 121 -2.99 4.68 -8.76
CA LEU A 121 -4.38 4.99 -9.10
C LEU A 121 -5.36 4.86 -7.91
N MET A 122 -4.90 4.41 -6.74
CA MET A 122 -5.63 4.51 -5.48
C MET A 122 -5.15 5.69 -4.63
#